data_AF-A0A7Y3FVF4-F1
#
_entry.id   AF-A0A7Y3FVF4-F1
#
_cell.length_a   1.000
_cell.length_b   1.000
_cell.length_c   1.000
_cell.angle_alpha   90.00
_cell.angle_beta   90.00
_cell.angle_gamma   90.00
#
_symmetry.space_group_name_H-M   'P 1'
#
loop_
_entity.id
_entity.type
_entity.pdbx_description
1 polymer ?
#
loop_
_entity_poly.entity_id
_entity_poly.type
_entity_poly.pdbx_seq_one_letter_code
_entity_poly.pdbx_strand_id
1 'polypeptide(L)'
;MKKILIALLAVLFPLSGFSQETAEMGLDERINAWFEPITAVWEAIVFWQVPGTGIPLVVIILVLGAAFFTLYFGFVNIRKFPLAINVVRGKFDEVEGPDGHGVEKADVNIVDGDLPDTIRD
;
A
#
# COMPACT_ATOMS: atom_id res chain seq x y z
N MET A 1 -22.59 -38.24 -40.47
CA MET A 1 -22.43 -36.83 -40.91
C MET A 1 -22.21 -35.89 -39.73
N LYS A 2 -23.21 -35.62 -38.87
CA LYS A 2 -23.09 -34.69 -37.72
C LYS A 2 -22.02 -35.06 -36.69
N LYS A 3 -21.84 -36.35 -36.40
CA LYS A 3 -20.80 -36.85 -35.45
C LYS A 3 -19.36 -36.66 -35.97
N ILE A 4 -19.19 -36.75 -37.30
CA ILE A 4 -17.90 -36.54 -37.96
C ILE A 4 -17.57 -35.04 -37.97
N LEU A 5 -18.57 -34.19 -38.19
CA LEU A 5 -18.44 -32.73 -38.10
C LEU A 5 -18.03 -32.28 -36.69
N ILE A 6 -18.62 -32.87 -35.64
CA ILE A 6 -18.28 -32.57 -34.24
C ILE A 6 -16.86 -33.05 -33.90
N ALA A 7 -16.47 -34.24 -34.38
CA ALA A 7 -15.10 -34.73 -34.19
C ALA A 7 -14.06 -33.85 -34.90
N LEU A 8 -14.36 -33.36 -36.11
CA LEU A 8 -13.50 -32.44 -36.85
C LEU A 8 -13.34 -31.10 -36.12
N LEU A 9 -14.43 -30.55 -35.58
CA LEU A 9 -14.42 -29.30 -34.81
C LEU A 9 -13.67 -29.44 -33.49
N ALA A 10 -13.78 -30.58 -32.81
CA ALA A 10 -13.06 -30.87 -31.57
C ALA A 10 -11.54 -30.99 -31.77
N VAL A 11 -11.09 -31.45 -32.95
CA VAL A 11 -9.67 -31.53 -33.32
C VAL A 11 -9.10 -30.17 -33.74
N LEU A 12 -9.94 -29.27 -34.29
CA LEU A 12 -9.54 -27.90 -34.67
C LEU A 12 -9.53 -26.91 -33.50
N PHE A 13 -10.29 -27.17 -32.44
CA PHE A 13 -10.37 -26.30 -31.25
C PHE A 13 -9.03 -26.05 -30.52
N PRO A 14 -8.13 -27.05 -30.31
CA PRO A 14 -6.83 -26.80 -29.69
C PRO A 14 -5.83 -26.04 -30.59
N LEU A 15 -6.09 -25.93 -31.91
CA LEU A 15 -5.24 -25.14 -32.81
C LEU A 15 -5.45 -23.63 -32.63
N SER A 16 -6.59 -23.21 -32.06
CA SER A 16 -6.84 -21.81 -31.68
C SER A 16 -6.06 -21.37 -30.43
N GLY A 17 -5.56 -22.32 -29.62
CA GLY A 17 -4.71 -22.03 -28.46
C GLY A 17 -3.29 -21.59 -28.82
N PHE A 18 -2.83 -21.85 -30.04
CA PHE A 18 -1.52 -21.44 -30.55
C PHE A 18 -1.51 -20.01 -31.12
N SER A 19 -2.65 -19.29 -31.13
CA SER A 19 -2.75 -17.91 -31.62
C SER A 19 -2.68 -16.85 -30.51
N GLN A 20 -2.37 -17.25 -29.26
CA GLN A 20 -2.24 -16.32 -28.13
C GLN A 20 -0.79 -15.86 -27.85
N GLU A 21 0.18 -16.30 -28.66
CA GLU A 21 1.55 -15.76 -28.64
C GLU A 21 1.73 -14.70 -29.73
N THR A 22 0.90 -13.65 -29.71
CA THR A 22 1.36 -12.37 -30.22
C THR A 22 1.95 -11.65 -29.03
N ALA A 23 3.26 -11.77 -28.85
CA ALA A 23 4.06 -10.99 -27.91
C ALA A 23 4.09 -9.51 -28.33
N GLU A 24 2.92 -8.88 -28.41
CA GLU A 24 2.81 -7.43 -28.37
C GLU A 24 3.15 -7.03 -26.95
N MET A 25 4.21 -6.23 -26.80
CA MET A 25 4.67 -5.72 -25.51
C MET A 25 3.47 -5.14 -24.73
N GLY A 26 3.04 -5.85 -23.69
CA GLY A 26 1.89 -5.45 -22.88
C GLY A 26 2.12 -4.05 -22.29
N LEU A 27 1.05 -3.33 -21.96
CA LEU A 27 1.17 -1.98 -21.39
C LEU A 27 2.15 -1.95 -20.20
N ASP A 28 2.09 -2.99 -19.36
CA ASP A 28 2.97 -3.19 -18.21
C ASP A 28 4.45 -3.31 -18.62
N GLU A 29 4.74 -4.04 -19.69
CA GLU A 29 6.10 -4.25 -20.19
C GLU A 29 6.66 -2.99 -20.87
N ARG A 30 5.80 -2.19 -21.53
CA ARG A 30 6.18 -0.87 -22.07
C ARG A 30 6.51 0.12 -20.96
N ILE A 31 5.72 0.11 -19.87
CA ILE A 31 5.96 0.95 -18.70
C ILE A 31 7.27 0.52 -18.02
N ASN A 32 7.46 -0.79 -17.83
CA ASN A 32 8.68 -1.31 -17.23
C ASN A 32 9.92 -0.93 -18.05
N ALA A 33 9.92 -1.13 -19.37
CA ALA A 33 11.04 -0.79 -20.23
C ALA A 33 11.40 0.72 -20.22
N TRP A 34 10.41 1.60 -20.00
CA TRP A 34 10.64 3.03 -19.87
C TRP A 34 11.13 3.44 -18.47
N PHE A 35 10.68 2.72 -17.43
CA PHE A 35 11.00 3.02 -16.04
C PHE A 35 12.30 2.36 -15.55
N GLU A 36 12.66 1.21 -16.11
CA GLU A 36 13.88 0.45 -15.82
C GLU A 36 15.19 1.27 -15.86
N PRO A 37 15.46 2.13 -16.88
CA PRO A 37 16.68 2.93 -16.88
C PRO A 37 16.71 3.95 -15.73
N ILE A 38 15.55 4.41 -15.26
CA ILE A 38 15.46 5.35 -14.15
C ILE A 38 15.71 4.60 -12.84
N THR A 39 15.04 3.46 -12.63
CA THR A 39 15.20 2.66 -11.42
C THR A 39 16.62 2.12 -11.29
N ALA A 40 17.26 1.68 -12.37
CA ALA A 40 18.63 1.18 -12.35
C ALA A 40 19.64 2.22 -11.81
N VAL A 41 19.49 3.50 -12.16
CA VAL A 41 20.35 4.58 -11.66
C VAL A 41 20.13 4.80 -10.16
N TRP A 42 18.87 4.86 -9.73
CA TRP A 42 18.53 5.01 -8.31
C TRP A 42 18.98 3.81 -7.49
N GLU A 43 18.78 2.60 -7.98
CA GLU A 43 19.25 1.37 -7.35
C GLU A 43 20.77 1.39 -7.18
N ALA A 44 21.53 1.76 -8.22
CA ALA A 44 22.99 1.83 -8.13
C ALA A 44 23.47 2.82 -7.04
N ILE A 45 22.77 3.93 -6.85
CA ILE A 45 23.11 4.94 -5.83
C ILE A 45 22.71 4.46 -4.42
N VAL A 46 21.47 3.98 -4.28
CA VAL A 46 20.84 3.60 -3.00
C VAL A 46 21.48 2.30 -2.46
N PHE A 47 21.74 1.34 -3.34
CA PHE A 47 22.37 0.06 -3.02
C PHE A 47 23.89 0.06 -3.17
N TRP A 48 24.51 1.22 -3.39
CA TRP A 48 25.96 1.34 -3.36
C TRP A 48 26.48 0.84 -2.00
N GLN A 49 27.32 -0.20 -2.04
CA GLN A 49 27.87 -0.79 -0.83
C GLN A 49 29.00 0.06 -0.30
N VAL A 50 28.91 0.42 0.98
CA VAL A 50 29.98 1.17 1.64
C VAL A 50 31.19 0.24 1.86
N PRO A 51 32.40 0.62 1.40
CA PRO A 51 33.57 -0.23 1.50
C PRO A 51 33.89 -0.54 2.97
N GLY A 52 34.08 -1.83 3.28
CA GLY A 52 34.43 -2.33 4.61
C GLY A 52 33.26 -2.72 5.50
N THR A 53 32.01 -2.36 5.19
CA THR A 53 30.83 -2.75 5.98
C THR A 53 29.92 -3.75 5.28
N GLY A 54 29.94 -3.79 3.94
CA GLY A 54 29.04 -4.64 3.14
C GLY A 54 27.57 -4.20 3.22
N ILE A 55 27.30 -3.03 3.82
CA ILE A 55 25.95 -2.50 4.03
C ILE A 55 25.66 -1.47 2.92
N PRO A 56 24.47 -1.53 2.29
CA PRO A 56 24.01 -0.49 1.37
C PRO A 56 23.97 0.90 2.01
N LEU A 57 24.39 1.93 1.27
CA LEU A 57 24.39 3.33 1.72
C LEU A 57 23.04 3.77 2.29
N VAL A 58 21.94 3.33 1.67
CA VAL A 58 20.57 3.66 2.12
C VAL A 58 20.32 3.28 3.57
N VAL A 59 20.84 2.14 4.05
CA VAL A 59 20.63 1.69 5.43
C VAL A 59 21.25 2.67 6.41
N ILE A 60 22.43 3.20 6.10
CA ILE A 60 23.11 4.17 6.96
C ILE A 60 22.29 5.45 7.07
N ILE A 61 21.78 5.96 5.94
CA ILE A 61 20.93 7.16 5.91
C ILE A 61 19.63 6.91 6.70
N LEU A 62 18.99 5.74 6.52
CA LEU A 62 17.77 5.38 7.24
C LEU A 62 18.00 5.27 8.74
N VAL A 63 19.09 4.63 9.18
CA VAL A 63 19.43 4.52 10.60
C VAL A 63 19.74 5.88 11.19
N LEU A 64 20.48 6.74 10.49
CA LEU A 64 20.76 8.10 10.95
C LEU A 64 19.48 8.93 11.06
N GLY A 65 18.60 8.87 10.05
CA GLY A 65 17.30 9.54 10.09
C GLY A 65 16.44 9.04 11.25
N ALA A 66 16.34 7.72 11.42
CA ALA A 66 15.60 7.10 12.51
C ALA A 66 16.18 7.50 13.88
N ALA A 67 17.50 7.51 14.03
CA ALA A 67 18.17 7.92 15.25
C ALA A 67 17.92 9.41 15.54
N PHE A 68 18.05 10.27 14.52
CA PHE A 68 17.77 11.70 14.65
C PHE A 68 16.34 11.95 15.10
N PHE A 69 15.33 11.38 14.41
CA PHE A 69 13.93 11.55 14.80
C PHE A 69 13.63 10.97 16.17
N THR A 70 14.22 9.82 16.51
CA THR A 70 14.05 9.19 17.82
C THR A 70 14.62 10.07 18.94
N LEU A 71 15.81 10.64 18.77
CA LEU A 71 16.43 11.51 19.77
C LEU A 71 15.76 12.89 19.82
N TYR A 72 15.48 13.49 18.67
CA TYR A 72 14.84 14.80 18.56
C TYR A 72 13.45 14.82 19.20
N PHE A 73 12.62 13.80 18.93
CA PHE A 73 11.31 13.66 19.56
C PHE A 73 11.37 13.01 20.96
N GLY A 74 12.58 12.66 21.43
CA GLY A 74 12.82 12.07 22.73
C GLY A 74 12.06 10.75 22.95
N PHE A 75 12.26 9.76 22.08
CA PHE A 75 11.63 8.45 22.19
C PHE A 75 10.11 8.52 22.30
N VAL A 76 9.49 9.37 21.47
CA VAL A 76 8.03 9.57 21.44
C VAL A 76 7.26 8.26 21.29
N ASN A 77 7.80 7.32 20.51
CA ASN A 77 7.22 5.98 20.31
C ASN A 77 7.06 5.20 21.61
N ILE A 78 7.91 5.44 22.62
CA ILE A 78 7.80 4.83 23.95
C ILE A 78 6.94 5.71 24.86
N ARG A 79 7.22 7.02 24.91
CA ARG A 79 6.54 7.96 25.83
C ARG A 79 5.05 8.08 25.56
N LYS A 80 4.65 8.11 24.29
CA LYS A 80 3.24 8.24 23.86
C LYS A 80 2.56 6.92 23.57
N PHE A 81 3.23 5.79 23.79
CA PHE A 81 2.61 4.48 23.65
C PHE A 81 1.36 4.30 24.54
N PRO A 82 1.37 4.70 25.84
CA PRO A 82 0.17 4.61 26.67
C PRO A 82 -0.94 5.55 26.22
N LEU A 83 -0.60 6.69 25.60
CA LEU A 83 -1.59 7.61 25.03
C LEU A 83 -2.34 6.95 23.89
N ALA A 84 -1.64 6.30 22.95
CA ALA A 84 -2.27 5.57 21.86
C ALA A 84 -3.21 4.46 22.37
N ILE A 85 -2.81 3.73 23.42
CA ILE A 85 -3.66 2.72 24.05
C ILE A 85 -4.92 3.37 24.66
N ASN A 86 -4.77 4.49 25.37
CA ASN A 86 -5.91 5.17 25.97
C ASN A 86 -6.86 5.75 24.92
N VAL A 87 -6.36 6.19 23.77
CA VAL A 87 -7.18 6.63 22.62
C VAL A 87 -7.98 5.46 22.06
N VAL A 88 -7.34 4.33 21.74
CA VAL A 88 -8.04 3.15 21.19
C VAL A 88 -9.02 2.52 22.20
N ARG A 89 -8.80 2.75 23.50
CA ARG A 89 -9.69 2.32 24.58
C ARG A 89 -10.87 3.28 24.82
N GLY A 90 -11.01 4.34 24.02
CA GLY A 90 -12.11 5.30 24.13
C GLY A 90 -12.01 6.27 25.31
N LYS A 91 -10.84 6.40 25.96
CA LYS A 91 -10.67 7.28 27.13
C LYS A 91 -10.83 8.78 26.77
N PHE A 92 -10.71 9.13 25.50
CA PHE A 92 -10.73 10.52 25.04
C PHE A 92 -11.91 10.84 24.11
N ASP A 93 -12.90 9.95 23.99
CA ASP A 93 -14.05 10.14 23.10
C ASP A 93 -14.94 11.30 23.57
N GLU A 94 -14.94 11.60 24.87
CA GLU A 94 -15.60 12.77 25.45
C GLU A 94 -15.04 14.12 24.92
N VAL A 95 -13.79 14.14 24.45
CA VAL A 95 -13.16 15.33 23.85
C VAL A 95 -13.69 15.58 22.43
N GLU A 96 -14.26 14.55 21.80
CA GLU A 96 -14.95 14.59 20.51
C GLU A 96 -16.48 14.73 20.67
N GLY A 97 -16.97 14.71 21.91
CA GLY A 97 -18.37 14.97 22.27
C GLY A 97 -18.82 16.39 21.92
N PRO A 98 -20.13 16.69 22.01
CA PRO A 98 -20.80 17.83 21.36
C PRO A 98 -20.24 19.23 21.66
N ASP A 99 -19.41 19.38 22.69
CA ASP A 99 -18.82 20.64 23.17
C ASP A 99 -17.31 20.76 22.86
N GLY A 100 -16.71 19.77 22.18
CA GLY A 100 -15.32 19.76 21.76
C GLY A 100 -15.12 20.22 20.31
N HIS A 101 -14.04 20.95 20.03
CA HIS A 101 -13.68 21.45 18.70
C HIS A 101 -13.25 20.32 17.73
N GLY A 102 -14.18 19.45 17.36
CA GLY A 102 -13.97 18.37 16.41
C GLY A 102 -15.21 18.20 15.54
N VAL A 103 -15.01 18.33 14.24
CA VAL A 103 -16.01 18.10 13.19
C VAL A 103 -17.08 19.20 13.12
N GLU A 104 -16.82 20.20 12.26
CA GLU A 104 -17.90 20.86 11.53
C GLU A 104 -18.84 19.76 11.07
N LYS A 105 -20.04 19.73 11.67
CA LYS A 105 -21.07 18.74 11.39
C LYS A 105 -21.15 18.56 9.88
N ALA A 106 -20.64 17.42 9.39
CA ALA A 106 -21.10 16.95 8.11
C ALA A 106 -22.63 16.88 8.25
N ASP A 107 -23.37 17.39 7.27
CA ASP A 107 -24.84 17.29 7.20
C ASP A 107 -25.25 15.82 7.04
N VAL A 108 -24.99 15.01 8.05
CA VAL A 108 -25.43 13.64 8.21
C VAL A 108 -26.62 13.65 9.14
N ASN A 109 -27.62 12.82 8.81
CA ASN A 109 -28.85 12.69 9.57
C ASN A 109 -28.54 12.02 10.92
N ILE A 110 -28.21 12.83 11.91
CA ILE A 110 -27.98 12.42 13.28
C ILE A 110 -29.35 12.45 13.97
N VAL A 111 -29.87 11.28 14.32
CA VAL A 111 -31.10 11.13 15.11
C VAL A 111 -30.69 10.73 16.51
N ASP A 112 -31.08 11.51 17.51
CA ASP A 112 -30.76 11.27 18.93
C ASP A 112 -29.25 11.10 19.24
N GLY A 113 -28.38 11.72 18.43
CA GLY A 113 -26.92 11.66 18.61
C GLY A 113 -26.23 10.45 17.97
N ASP A 114 -26.97 9.61 17.23
CA ASP A 114 -26.48 8.39 16.59
C ASP A 114 -26.62 8.44 15.06
N LEU A 115 -25.70 7.76 14.34
CA LEU A 115 -25.81 7.56 12.90
C LEU A 115 -26.56 6.25 12.64
N PRO A 116 -27.73 6.28 11.97
CA PRO A 116 -28.59 5.09 11.83
C PRO A 116 -27.95 3.94 11.05
N ASP A 117 -26.90 4.22 10.27
CA ASP A 117 -26.23 3.26 9.40
C ASP A 117 -24.81 2.83 9.88
N THR A 118 -24.40 3.22 11.09
CA THR A 118 -23.13 2.74 11.68
C THR A 118 -23.35 1.56 12.61
N ILE A 119 -22.34 0.69 12.70
CA ILE A 119 -22.30 -0.38 13.71
C ILE A 119 -22.38 0.27 15.08
N ARG A 120 -23.33 -0.21 15.90
CA ARG A 120 -23.50 0.25 17.28
C ARG A 120 -22.35 -0.31 18.13
N ASP A 121 -21.71 0.54 18.91
CA ASP A 121 -20.79 0.11 19.99
C ASP A 121 -21.53 -0.67 21.09
#